data_AF-A0A357QGJ8-F1
#
_entry.id   AF-A0A357QGJ8-F1
#
_cell.length_a   1.000
_cell.length_b   1.000
_cell.length_c   1.000
_cell.angle_alpha   90.00
_cell.angle_beta   90.00
_cell.angle_gamma   90.00
#
_symmetry.space_group_name_H-M   'P 1'
#
loop_
_entity.id
_entity.type
_entity.pdbx_description
1 polymer ?
#
loop_
_entity_poly.entity_id
_entity_poly.type
_entity_poly.pdbx_seq_one_letter_code
_entity_poly.pdbx_strand_id
1 'polypeptide(L)'
;MLIVFSFLFEFCFAQGDYSYSKAKEIENCYGIFQQYTDPVFPVYDESGDKDSQRRFINEMEVYAKNHPPCPVMQNTGNSEYDMEAWQNNVDNWFTQYRYFPRYIPYHLYNNKLTPQDDEKFFFAAVKLWIKKNPDLVESTPESE
;
A
#
# COMPACT_ATOMS: atom_id res chain seq x y z
N MET A 1 -20.88 2.67 19.50
CA MET A 1 -19.98 1.83 20.31
C MET A 1 -18.63 1.84 19.59
N LEU A 2 -17.65 2.58 20.12
CA LEU A 2 -16.32 2.75 19.51
C LEU A 2 -15.48 1.52 19.85
N ILE A 3 -15.10 0.72 18.85
CA ILE A 3 -14.09 -0.33 19.02
C ILE A 3 -12.75 0.26 18.58
N VAL A 4 -11.94 0.59 19.59
CA VAL A 4 -10.55 0.99 19.48
C VAL A 4 -9.74 -0.27 19.14
N PHE A 5 -9.34 -0.44 17.88
CA PHE A 5 -8.35 -1.45 17.51
C PHE A 5 -6.95 -0.94 17.87
N SER A 6 -6.60 -1.09 19.15
CA SER A 6 -5.22 -1.07 19.62
C SER A 6 -4.67 -2.48 19.57
N PHE A 7 -3.87 -2.81 18.55
CA PHE A 7 -2.96 -3.94 18.64
C PHE A 7 -1.52 -3.48 18.38
N LEU A 8 -0.74 -3.59 19.44
CA LEU A 8 0.73 -3.55 19.47
C LEU A 8 1.30 -4.54 18.46
N PHE A 9 2.31 -4.13 17.69
CA PHE A 9 3.25 -5.07 17.09
C PHE A 9 4.65 -4.44 17.05
N GLU A 10 5.40 -4.62 18.14
CA GLU A 10 6.86 -4.64 18.09
C GLU A 10 7.27 -6.04 17.60
N PHE A 11 8.06 -6.17 16.52
CA PHE A 11 9.09 -7.21 16.42
C PHE A 11 10.06 -7.01 15.24
N CYS A 12 11.34 -7.08 15.61
CA CYS A 12 12.62 -7.26 14.91
C CYS A 12 12.79 -7.03 13.39
N PHE A 13 13.70 -6.09 13.10
CA PHE A 13 14.40 -5.93 11.82
C PHE A 13 15.61 -6.86 11.74
N ALA A 14 15.72 -7.64 10.66
CA ALA A 14 16.97 -8.15 10.15
C ALA A 14 16.96 -8.05 8.61
N GLN A 15 18.06 -7.55 8.07
CA GLN A 15 18.29 -7.27 6.66
C GLN A 15 18.15 -8.52 5.79
N GLY A 16 17.50 -8.40 4.63
CA GLY A 16 17.72 -9.31 3.48
C GLY A 16 16.49 -10.04 2.94
N ASP A 17 15.45 -10.27 3.74
CA ASP A 17 14.27 -10.99 3.27
C ASP A 17 13.12 -10.01 3.04
N TYR A 18 12.88 -9.68 1.76
CA TYR A 18 11.53 -9.38 1.34
C TYR A 18 10.69 -10.63 1.62
N SER A 19 10.12 -10.72 2.81
CA SER A 19 9.17 -11.78 3.06
C SER A 19 7.86 -11.35 2.41
N TYR A 20 7.61 -11.84 1.19
CA TYR A 20 6.28 -11.83 0.57
C TYR A 20 5.18 -12.22 1.57
N SER A 21 5.50 -13.04 2.58
CA SER A 21 4.60 -13.34 3.70
C SER A 21 4.11 -12.09 4.43
N LYS A 22 4.95 -11.10 4.69
CA LYS A 22 4.57 -9.86 5.41
C LYS A 22 3.66 -8.98 4.56
N ALA A 23 3.95 -8.85 3.26
CA ALA A 23 3.06 -8.15 2.33
C ALA A 23 1.69 -8.84 2.27
N LYS A 24 1.67 -10.17 2.17
CA LYS A 24 0.45 -10.99 2.17
C LYS A 24 -0.33 -10.86 3.49
N GLU A 25 0.36 -10.86 4.64
CA GLU A 25 -0.25 -10.62 5.96
C GLU A 25 -0.91 -9.25 6.06
N ILE A 26 -0.23 -8.19 5.62
CA ILE A 26 -0.75 -6.81 5.62
C ILE A 26 -1.98 -6.69 4.69
N GLU A 27 -1.96 -7.38 3.56
CA GLU A 27 -3.03 -7.33 2.56
C GLU A 27 -4.24 -8.22 2.88
N ASN A 28 -4.06 -9.30 3.67
CA ASN A 28 -5.12 -10.27 3.96
C ASN A 28 -6.34 -9.64 4.65
N CYS A 29 -6.17 -8.53 5.38
CA CYS A 29 -7.28 -7.77 5.96
C CYS A 29 -8.22 -7.13 4.92
N TYR A 30 -7.78 -7.07 3.65
CA TYR A 30 -8.51 -6.43 2.56
C TYR A 30 -8.77 -7.38 1.37
N GLY A 31 -8.78 -8.70 1.62
CA GLY A 31 -8.89 -9.73 0.58
C GLY A 31 -10.05 -9.52 -0.42
N ILE A 32 -11.19 -9.02 0.06
CA ILE A 32 -12.38 -8.66 -0.73
C ILE A 32 -12.12 -7.63 -1.84
N PHE A 33 -11.13 -6.75 -1.65
CA PHE A 33 -10.83 -5.68 -2.59
C PHE A 33 -9.70 -6.04 -3.55
N GLN A 34 -9.07 -7.21 -3.40
CA GLN A 34 -7.99 -7.64 -4.29
C GLN A 34 -8.45 -7.76 -5.76
N GLN A 35 -9.74 -8.01 -6.02
CA GLN A 35 -10.31 -7.99 -7.36
C GLN A 35 -10.28 -6.61 -8.05
N TYR A 36 -10.10 -5.53 -7.29
CA TYR A 36 -9.97 -4.16 -7.81
C TYR A 36 -8.51 -3.71 -7.93
N THR A 37 -7.54 -4.62 -7.79
CA THR A 37 -6.11 -4.36 -7.95
C THR A 37 -5.80 -3.86 -9.36
N ASP A 38 -4.73 -3.08 -9.50
CA ASP A 38 -4.21 -2.68 -10.81
C ASP A 38 -3.90 -3.92 -11.66
N PRO A 39 -4.46 -4.07 -12.87
CA PRO A 39 -4.19 -5.21 -13.74
C PRO A 39 -2.73 -5.34 -14.15
N VAL A 40 -1.92 -4.29 -14.03
CA VAL A 40 -0.46 -4.36 -14.28
C VAL A 40 0.36 -4.54 -13.01
N PHE A 41 -0.27 -4.73 -11.84
CA PHE A 41 0.45 -5.05 -10.61
C PHE A 41 1.17 -6.40 -10.74
N PRO A 42 2.47 -6.50 -10.40
CA PRO A 42 3.22 -7.75 -10.51
C PRO A 42 2.61 -8.86 -9.65
N VAL A 43 2.49 -10.06 -10.22
CA VAL A 43 1.92 -11.22 -9.53
C VAL A 43 3.03 -12.21 -9.21
N TYR A 44 3.12 -12.61 -7.94
CA TYR A 44 4.07 -13.63 -7.51
C TYR A 44 3.58 -15.01 -7.95
N ASP A 45 4.41 -15.71 -8.71
CA ASP A 45 4.17 -17.11 -9.08
C ASP A 45 4.69 -18.04 -7.97
N GLU A 46 3.76 -18.69 -7.27
CA GLU A 46 4.04 -19.60 -6.15
C GLU A 46 4.58 -20.98 -6.60
N SER A 47 4.83 -21.20 -7.89
CA SER A 47 5.40 -22.46 -8.42
C SER A 47 6.77 -22.83 -7.85
N GLY A 48 7.47 -21.88 -7.21
CA GLY A 48 8.77 -22.10 -6.57
C GLY A 48 9.96 -22.10 -7.55
N ASP A 49 9.73 -21.78 -8.82
CA ASP A 49 10.79 -21.55 -9.80
C ASP A 49 11.61 -20.29 -9.44
N LYS A 50 12.94 -20.43 -9.38
CA LYS A 50 13.84 -19.30 -9.09
C LYS A 50 13.75 -18.23 -10.18
N ASP A 51 13.48 -18.61 -11.42
CA ASP A 51 13.31 -17.65 -12.49
C ASP A 51 12.00 -16.86 -12.34
N SER A 52 10.93 -17.48 -11.83
CA SER A 52 9.69 -16.80 -11.45
C SER A 52 9.91 -15.76 -10.35
N GLN A 53 10.63 -16.12 -9.28
CA GLN A 53 10.94 -15.19 -8.20
C GLN A 53 11.75 -13.97 -8.71
N ARG A 54 12.75 -14.20 -9.55
CA ARG A 54 13.55 -13.12 -10.14
C ARG A 54 12.72 -12.21 -11.05
N ARG A 55 11.81 -12.76 -11.86
CA ARG A 55 10.89 -11.97 -12.69
C ARG A 55 10.02 -11.06 -11.83
N PHE A 56 9.40 -11.62 -10.79
CA PHE A 56 8.57 -10.85 -9.87
C PHE A 56 9.33 -9.68 -9.23
N ILE A 57 10.55 -9.90 -8.73
CA ILE A 57 11.38 -8.84 -8.12
C ILE A 57 11.64 -7.72 -9.12
N ASN A 58 12.00 -8.06 -10.36
CA ASN A 58 12.27 -7.09 -11.41
C ASN A 58 11.01 -6.30 -11.81
N GLU A 59 9.87 -6.98 -11.96
CA GLU A 59 8.59 -6.35 -12.27
C GLU A 59 8.13 -5.43 -11.14
N MET A 60 8.32 -5.83 -9.88
CA MET A 60 8.04 -5.01 -8.70
C MET A 60 8.90 -3.76 -8.63
N GLU A 61 10.19 -3.86 -8.97
CA GLU A 61 11.07 -2.69 -9.07
C GLU A 61 10.58 -1.70 -10.15
N VAL A 62 10.22 -2.22 -11.34
CA VAL A 62 9.72 -1.38 -12.44
C VAL A 62 8.38 -0.74 -12.05
N TYR A 63 7.48 -1.49 -11.42
CA TYR A 63 6.21 -0.96 -10.95
C TYR A 63 6.43 0.14 -9.91
N ALA A 64 7.25 -0.11 -8.88
CA ALA A 64 7.53 0.86 -7.81
C ALA A 64 8.17 2.16 -8.32
N LYS A 65 8.97 2.11 -9.39
CA LYS A 65 9.56 3.30 -10.03
C LYS A 65 8.54 4.15 -10.79
N ASN A 66 7.50 3.53 -11.33
CA ASN A 66 6.48 4.19 -12.15
C ASN A 66 5.17 4.49 -11.37
N HIS A 67 5.08 4.02 -10.14
CA HIS A 67 3.95 4.18 -9.26
C HIS A 67 4.43 4.87 -7.97
N PRO A 68 4.46 6.21 -7.87
CA PRO A 68 4.95 6.90 -6.70
C PRO A 68 4.10 6.54 -5.46
N PRO A 69 4.70 6.58 -4.26
CA PRO A 69 3.96 6.35 -3.03
C PRO A 69 2.81 7.33 -2.84
N CYS A 70 1.77 6.90 -2.13
CA CYS A 70 0.67 7.78 -1.78
C CYS A 70 1.18 9.00 -0.98
N PRO A 71 0.78 10.24 -1.34
CA PRO A 71 1.22 11.43 -0.63
C PRO A 71 0.81 11.39 0.84
N VAL A 72 1.77 11.67 1.72
CA VAL A 72 1.56 11.82 3.16
C VAL A 72 1.61 13.30 3.52
N MET A 73 0.74 13.72 4.44
CA MET A 73 0.72 15.11 4.90
C MET A 73 2.07 15.47 5.51
N GLN A 74 2.64 16.59 5.06
CA GLN A 74 3.84 17.18 5.65
C GLN A 74 3.40 18.22 6.67
N ASN A 75 4.16 18.35 7.76
CA ASN A 75 3.92 19.37 8.77
C ASN A 75 4.99 20.44 8.64
N THR A 76 4.64 21.55 7.99
CA THR A 76 5.51 22.72 7.82
C THR A 76 5.32 23.75 8.93
N GLY A 77 4.36 23.51 9.84
CA GLY A 77 3.94 24.45 10.88
C GLY A 77 2.76 25.35 10.47
N ASN A 78 2.26 25.23 9.23
CA ASN A 78 1.05 25.89 8.76
C ASN A 78 -0.01 24.85 8.36
N SER A 79 -0.91 24.54 9.29
CA SER A 79 -1.88 23.45 9.13
C SER A 79 -2.86 23.65 7.96
N GLU A 80 -3.25 24.88 7.65
CA GLU A 80 -4.18 25.17 6.55
C GLU A 80 -3.49 24.91 5.20
N TYR A 81 -2.29 25.45 5.03
CA TYR A 81 -1.48 25.22 3.82
C TYR A 81 -1.13 23.74 3.65
N ASP A 82 -0.72 23.07 4.73
CA ASP A 82 -0.35 21.66 4.72
C ASP A 82 -1.52 20.77 4.29
N MET A 83 -2.74 21.08 4.76
CA MET A 83 -3.95 20.36 4.40
C MET A 83 -4.34 20.58 2.94
N GLU A 84 -4.31 21.82 2.46
CA GLU A 84 -4.64 22.15 1.08
C GLU A 84 -3.64 21.52 0.10
N ALA A 85 -2.34 21.68 0.36
CA ALA A 85 -1.29 21.09 -0.46
C ALA A 85 -1.36 19.55 -0.48
N TRP A 86 -1.61 18.93 0.67
CA TRP A 86 -1.79 17.49 0.76
C TRP A 86 -3.01 17.01 -0.03
N GLN A 87 -4.15 17.69 0.09
CA GLN A 87 -5.37 17.33 -0.63
C GLN A 87 -5.17 17.42 -2.16
N ASN A 88 -4.55 18.49 -2.65
CA ASN A 88 -4.21 18.65 -4.08
C ASN A 88 -3.29 17.52 -4.59
N ASN A 89 -2.27 17.17 -3.82
CA ASN A 89 -1.35 16.08 -4.17
C ASN A 89 -2.07 14.72 -4.20
N VAL A 90 -2.94 14.47 -3.22
CA VAL A 90 -3.74 13.24 -3.15
C VAL A 90 -4.71 13.14 -4.33
N ASP A 91 -5.41 14.20 -4.67
CA ASP A 91 -6.38 14.19 -5.78
C ASP A 91 -5.67 13.96 -7.12
N ASN A 92 -4.52 14.61 -7.34
CA ASN A 92 -3.68 14.35 -8.51
C ASN A 92 -3.19 12.90 -8.55
N TRP A 93 -2.73 12.35 -7.42
CA TRP A 93 -2.29 10.96 -7.34
C TRP A 93 -3.42 9.99 -7.69
N PHE A 94 -4.63 10.20 -7.17
CA PHE A 94 -5.80 9.35 -7.45
C PHE A 94 -6.27 9.38 -8.90
N THR A 95 -6.03 10.47 -9.64
CA THR A 95 -6.37 10.53 -11.07
C THR A 95 -5.56 9.52 -11.88
N GLN A 96 -4.36 9.18 -11.42
CA GLN A 96 -3.43 8.26 -12.08
C GLN A 96 -3.52 6.85 -11.50
N TYR A 97 -3.75 6.72 -10.18
CA TYR A 97 -3.70 5.46 -9.43
C TYR A 97 -5.05 5.16 -8.77
N ARG A 98 -6.02 4.75 -9.59
CA ARG A 98 -7.44 4.56 -9.17
C ARG A 98 -7.78 3.18 -8.59
N TYR A 99 -6.88 2.21 -8.75
CA TYR A 99 -7.12 0.83 -8.36
C TYR A 99 -6.93 0.63 -6.85
N PHE A 100 -7.42 -0.50 -6.34
CA PHE A 100 -7.21 -0.84 -4.95
C PHE A 100 -5.70 -0.98 -4.66
N PRO A 101 -5.17 -0.28 -3.64
CA PRO A 101 -3.75 -0.28 -3.36
C PRO A 101 -3.23 -1.65 -2.94
N ARG A 102 -2.02 -1.97 -3.39
CA ARG A 102 -1.25 -3.14 -2.95
C ARG A 102 -0.01 -2.68 -2.21
N TYR A 103 0.52 -3.54 -1.35
CA TYR A 103 1.75 -3.27 -0.62
C TYR A 103 2.93 -3.25 -1.60
N ILE A 104 3.67 -2.13 -1.62
CA ILE A 104 4.82 -1.94 -2.50
C ILE A 104 6.03 -1.61 -1.62
N PRO A 105 7.13 -2.39 -1.69
CA PRO A 105 8.28 -2.21 -0.83
C PRO A 105 9.23 -1.13 -1.37
N TYR A 106 8.80 0.13 -1.42
CA TYR A 106 9.61 1.22 -1.99
C TYR A 106 10.97 1.38 -1.32
N HIS A 107 11.12 1.02 -0.04
CA HIS A 107 12.41 1.05 0.66
C HIS A 107 13.50 0.20 0.00
N LEU A 108 13.12 -0.86 -0.74
CA LEU A 108 14.08 -1.69 -1.47
C LEU A 108 14.65 -0.99 -2.70
N TYR A 109 13.96 0.03 -3.21
CA TYR A 109 14.29 0.73 -4.46
C TYR A 109 14.68 2.21 -4.23
N ASN A 110 14.50 2.71 -3.00
CA ASN A 110 14.84 4.06 -2.60
C ASN A 110 15.45 4.05 -1.18
N ASN A 111 16.76 4.29 -1.10
CA ASN A 111 17.53 4.26 0.14
C ASN A 111 17.18 5.35 1.18
N LYS A 112 16.30 6.29 0.83
CA LYS A 112 15.79 7.32 1.76
C LYS A 112 14.55 6.85 2.52
N LEU A 113 13.97 5.71 2.14
CA LEU A 113 12.76 5.17 2.74
C LEU A 113 13.09 4.00 3.66
N THR A 114 12.23 3.78 4.62
CA THR A 114 12.26 2.65 5.56
C THR A 114 11.04 1.74 5.33
N PRO A 115 11.06 0.48 5.79
CA PRO A 115 9.87 -0.37 5.71
C PRO A 115 8.63 0.22 6.40
N GLN A 116 8.82 1.04 7.44
CA GLN A 116 7.72 1.77 8.09
C GLN A 116 7.08 2.81 7.17
N ASP A 117 7.87 3.43 6.29
CA ASP A 117 7.32 4.36 5.30
C ASP A 117 6.41 3.62 4.32
N ASP A 118 6.77 2.42 3.88
CA ASP A 118 5.95 1.61 2.97
C ASP A 118 4.61 1.22 3.60
N GLU A 119 4.61 0.82 4.87
CA GLU A 119 3.38 0.58 5.63
C GLU A 119 2.52 1.84 5.71
N LYS A 120 3.14 2.99 6.01
CA LYS A 120 2.44 4.29 6.07
C LYS A 120 1.81 4.65 4.72
N PHE A 121 2.53 4.46 3.61
CA PHE A 121 2.02 4.72 2.27
C PHE A 121 0.87 3.79 1.91
N PHE A 122 1.00 2.49 2.21
CA PHE A 122 -0.04 1.50 1.96
C PHE A 122 -1.33 1.84 2.72
N PHE A 123 -1.26 2.04 4.03
CA PHE A 123 -2.45 2.34 4.84
C PHE A 123 -3.07 3.69 4.49
N ALA A 124 -2.27 4.70 4.12
CA ALA A 124 -2.80 5.98 3.63
C ALA A 124 -3.57 5.79 2.33
N ALA A 125 -3.01 5.04 1.37
CA ALA A 125 -3.66 4.75 0.09
C ALA A 125 -4.98 3.99 0.30
N VAL A 126 -4.99 2.94 1.13
CA VAL A 126 -6.18 2.12 1.40
C VAL A 126 -7.30 2.97 2.02
N LYS A 127 -6.99 3.79 3.04
CA LYS A 127 -7.96 4.69 3.66
C LYS A 127 -8.59 5.66 2.64
N LEU A 128 -7.77 6.21 1.76
CA LEU A 128 -8.25 7.13 0.73
C LEU A 128 -9.09 6.42 -0.33
N TRP A 129 -8.71 5.21 -0.73
CA TRP A 129 -9.44 4.42 -1.71
C TRP A 129 -10.83 4.04 -1.17
N ILE A 130 -10.92 3.56 0.08
CA ILE A 130 -12.18 3.27 0.77
C ILE A 130 -13.06 4.53 0.83
N LYS A 131 -12.50 5.68 1.21
CA LYS A 131 -13.23 6.96 1.26
C LYS A 131 -13.80 7.39 -0.10
N LYS A 132 -13.09 7.10 -1.20
CA LYS A 132 -13.53 7.45 -2.56
C LYS A 132 -14.43 6.39 -3.20
N ASN A 133 -14.51 5.18 -2.64
CA ASN A 133 -15.32 4.07 -3.16
C ASN A 133 -16.23 3.46 -2.08
N PRO A 134 -17.10 4.26 -1.43
CA PRO A 134 -17.93 3.77 -0.32
C PRO A 134 -18.87 2.62 -0.72
N ASP A 135 -19.44 2.67 -1.92
CA ASP A 135 -20.37 1.65 -2.43
C ASP A 135 -19.74 0.24 -2.52
N LEU A 136 -18.43 0.18 -2.79
CA LEU A 136 -17.69 -1.10 -2.86
C LEU A 136 -17.45 -1.69 -1.47
N VAL A 137 -17.43 -0.84 -0.43
CA VAL A 137 -17.25 -1.26 0.96
C VAL A 137 -18.58 -1.72 1.54
N GLU A 138 -19.66 -0.97 1.33
CA GLU A 138 -21.00 -1.28 1.85
C GLU A 138 -21.62 -2.54 1.21
N SER A 139 -21.26 -2.84 -0.04
CA SER A 139 -21.69 -4.06 -0.74
C SER A 139 -20.95 -5.32 -0.30
N THR A 140 -19.96 -5.21 0.58
CA THR A 140 -19.25 -6.38 1.11
C THR A 140 -20.09 -7.01 2.21
N PRO A 141 -20.57 -8.27 2.06
CA PRO A 141 -21.25 -8.94 3.16
C PRO A 141 -20.29 -9.07 4.34
N GLU A 142 -20.74 -8.67 5.54
CA GLU A 142 -20.04 -9.03 6.77
C GLU A 142 -19.90 -10.55 6.78
N SER A 143 -18.68 -11.05 6.69
CA SER A 143 -18.42 -12.47 6.86
C SER A 143 -18.82 -12.85 8.29
N GLU A 144 -19.93 -13.59 8.42
CA GLU A 144 -20.37 -14.26 9.65
C GLU A 144 -19.30 -15.22 10.21
#